data_AF-A0A5A7S3K0-F1
#
_entry.id   AF-A0A5A7S3K0-F1
#
_cell.length_a   1.000
_cell.length_b   1.000
_cell.length_c   1.000
_cell.angle_alpha   90.00
_cell.angle_beta   90.00
_cell.angle_gamma   90.00
#
_symmetry.space_group_name_H-M   'P 1'
#
loop_
_entity.id
_entity.type
_entity.pdbx_description
1 polymer ?
#
loop_
_entity_poly.entity_id
_entity_poly.type
_entity_poly.pdbx_seq_one_letter_code
_entity_poly.pdbx_strand_id
1 'polypeptide(L)'
;MTEHVIKNATPTPGGGATATLDDGTVLTLSDHAYKAWQNAARVHPNIIVRGSGSCGSDYVFVSSTGNHQAEFSTGFTVNGDAVDYTWQLELIDNYGNSTYDRGGPLDFRSQWDSGPEVYTGGGNGPLDITVVTPSSFAILDSGTVCFGYPVSAPTYIF
;
A
#
# COMPACT_ATOMS: atom_id res chain seq x y z
N MET A 1 7.46 15.40 -16.03
CA MET A 1 6.59 14.40 -16.70
C MET A 1 5.50 14.07 -15.71
N THR A 2 4.26 14.05 -16.16
CA THR A 2 3.12 13.68 -15.32
C THR A 2 2.75 12.25 -15.67
N GLU A 3 2.81 11.38 -14.67
CA GLU A 3 2.35 10.02 -14.77
C GLU A 3 0.86 10.00 -14.40
N HIS A 4 0.07 9.19 -15.12
CA HIS A 4 -1.37 9.08 -14.93
C HIS A 4 -1.75 7.61 -14.82
N VAL A 5 -2.60 7.30 -13.83
CA VAL A 5 -3.01 5.91 -13.54
C VAL A 5 -4.38 5.63 -14.13
N ILE A 6 -4.58 4.43 -14.70
CA ILE A 6 -5.89 3.97 -15.19
C ILE A 6 -6.78 3.60 -13.99
N LYS A 7 -7.87 4.34 -13.76
CA LYS A 7 -8.87 4.08 -12.70
C LYS A 7 -9.91 3.04 -13.06
N ASN A 8 -10.30 2.97 -14.33
CA ASN A 8 -11.30 2.01 -14.80
C ASN A 8 -11.07 1.69 -16.27
N ALA A 9 -11.44 0.48 -16.72
CA ALA A 9 -11.41 0.13 -18.14
C ALA A 9 -12.59 -0.79 -18.53
N THR A 10 -13.43 -0.31 -19.45
CA THR A 10 -14.62 -1.01 -19.94
C THR A 10 -14.32 -1.74 -21.25
N PRO A 11 -14.51 -3.07 -21.34
CA PRO A 11 -14.20 -3.82 -22.55
C PRO A 11 -15.08 -3.37 -23.72
N THR A 12 -14.50 -3.34 -24.92
CA THR A 12 -15.21 -3.01 -26.15
C THR A 12 -15.48 -4.26 -26.99
N PRO A 13 -16.55 -4.29 -27.82
CA PRO A 13 -16.92 -5.45 -28.63
C PRO A 13 -15.88 -5.94 -29.65
N GLY A 14 -14.75 -5.25 -29.81
CA GLY A 14 -13.67 -5.56 -30.77
C GLY A 14 -12.40 -6.16 -30.16
N GLY A 15 -12.39 -6.51 -28.87
CA GLY A 15 -11.20 -7.02 -28.18
C GLY A 15 -10.27 -5.90 -27.75
N GLY A 16 -10.66 -5.11 -26.77
CA GLY A 16 -9.92 -3.98 -26.23
C GLY A 16 -10.72 -3.35 -25.11
N ALA A 17 -10.38 -2.13 -24.69
CA ALA A 17 -11.17 -1.42 -23.70
C ALA A 17 -11.08 0.10 -23.81
N THR A 18 -12.08 0.78 -23.26
CA THR A 18 -12.04 2.21 -23.01
C THR A 18 -11.60 2.43 -21.57
N ALA A 19 -10.44 3.06 -21.37
CA ALA A 19 -9.85 3.33 -20.06
C ALA A 19 -10.05 4.78 -19.64
N THR A 20 -10.39 5.00 -18.38
CA THR A 20 -10.46 6.32 -17.73
C THR A 20 -9.28 6.47 -16.78
N LEU A 21 -8.51 7.54 -16.93
CA LEU A 21 -7.37 7.89 -16.09
C LEU A 21 -7.81 8.64 -14.83
N ASP A 22 -6.87 8.84 -13.91
CA ASP A 22 -7.04 9.56 -12.65
C ASP A 22 -7.40 11.04 -12.78
N ASP A 23 -6.96 11.67 -13.87
CA ASP A 23 -7.29 13.04 -14.26
C ASP A 23 -8.62 13.17 -15.04
N GLY A 24 -9.33 12.05 -15.26
CA GLY A 24 -10.58 11.99 -16.01
C GLY A 24 -10.41 11.82 -17.53
N THR A 25 -9.18 11.75 -18.03
CA THR A 25 -8.91 11.50 -19.45
C THR A 25 -9.39 10.11 -19.85
N VAL A 26 -9.96 9.99 -21.05
CA VAL A 26 -10.44 8.71 -21.60
C VAL A 26 -9.62 8.34 -22.83
N LEU A 27 -9.07 7.11 -22.84
CA LEU A 27 -8.28 6.58 -23.95
C LEU A 27 -8.70 5.16 -24.32
N THR A 28 -8.39 4.73 -25.53
CA THR A 28 -8.67 3.36 -26.00
C THR A 28 -7.43 2.48 -25.83
N LEU A 29 -7.60 1.36 -25.13
CA LEU A 29 -6.62 0.29 -24.99
C LEU A 29 -6.82 -0.77 -26.07
N SER A 30 -5.73 -1.26 -26.63
CA SER A 30 -5.73 -2.45 -27.51
C SER A 30 -6.04 -3.72 -26.71
N ASP A 31 -6.42 -4.82 -27.37
CA ASP A 31 -6.64 -6.13 -26.72
C ASP A 31 -5.46 -6.54 -25.84
N HIS A 32 -4.23 -6.37 -26.35
CA HIS A 32 -3.02 -6.74 -25.66
C HIS A 32 -2.75 -5.83 -24.45
N ALA A 33 -2.93 -4.51 -24.60
CA ALA A 33 -2.77 -3.57 -23.49
C ALA A 33 -3.86 -3.76 -22.42
N TYR A 34 -5.09 -4.04 -22.84
CA TYR A 34 -6.20 -4.34 -21.94
C TYR A 34 -6.01 -5.67 -21.21
N LYS A 35 -5.57 -6.73 -21.90
CA LYS A 35 -5.20 -8.01 -21.28
C LYS A 35 -3.99 -7.88 -20.36
N ALA A 36 -3.00 -7.06 -20.71
CA ALA A 36 -1.87 -6.77 -19.82
C ALA A 36 -2.30 -5.99 -18.57
N TRP A 37 -3.19 -5.01 -18.71
CA TRP A 37 -3.80 -4.31 -17.58
C TRP A 37 -4.70 -5.22 -16.75
N GLN A 38 -5.53 -6.05 -17.39
CA GLN A 38 -6.35 -7.05 -16.71
C GLN A 38 -5.49 -8.13 -16.04
N ASN A 39 -4.35 -8.51 -16.61
CA ASN A 39 -3.43 -9.47 -16.03
C ASN A 39 -2.58 -8.84 -14.93
N ALA A 40 -2.24 -7.55 -15.00
CA ALA A 40 -1.76 -6.82 -13.83
C ALA A 40 -2.87 -6.86 -12.76
N ALA A 41 -4.09 -6.46 -13.10
CA ALA A 41 -5.25 -6.47 -12.19
C ALA A 41 -5.66 -7.87 -11.66
N ARG A 42 -5.39 -8.95 -12.41
CA ARG A 42 -5.71 -10.36 -12.06
C ARG A 42 -4.52 -11.12 -11.51
N VAL A 43 -3.31 -10.59 -11.66
CA VAL A 43 -2.07 -11.09 -11.10
C VAL A 43 -1.42 -9.86 -10.45
N HIS A 44 -1.85 -9.47 -9.25
CA HIS A 44 -1.06 -8.51 -8.49
C HIS A 44 -0.13 -9.28 -7.55
N PRO A 45 1.14 -9.49 -7.95
CA PRO A 45 2.15 -9.93 -7.01
C PRO A 45 2.33 -8.79 -6.01
N ASN A 46 2.27 -9.11 -4.72
CA ASN A 46 3.15 -8.52 -3.72
C ASN A 46 3.56 -7.06 -4.01
N ILE A 47 2.64 -6.10 -3.86
CA ILE A 47 2.96 -4.68 -4.09
C ILE A 47 3.80 -4.23 -2.91
N ILE A 48 5.12 -4.21 -3.07
CA ILE A 48 6.03 -3.62 -2.09
C ILE A 48 6.22 -2.17 -2.49
N VAL A 49 5.57 -1.24 -1.78
CA VAL A 49 5.91 0.17 -1.90
C VAL A 49 6.94 0.50 -0.83
N ARG A 50 8.06 1.13 -1.22
CA ARG A 50 9.11 1.55 -0.29
C ARG A 50 9.23 3.07 -0.31
N GLY A 51 9.16 3.70 0.86
CA GLY A 51 9.63 5.05 1.06
C GLY A 51 11.09 5.00 1.47
N SER A 52 11.88 5.98 1.05
CA SER A 52 13.28 6.12 1.47
C SER A 52 13.55 7.54 1.89
N GLY A 53 14.15 7.71 3.07
CA GLY A 53 14.63 8.99 3.57
C GLY A 53 16.03 8.91 4.13
N SER A 54 16.51 10.06 4.59
CA SER A 54 17.82 10.17 5.26
C SER A 54 17.92 9.31 6.52
N CYS A 55 16.78 8.92 7.11
CA CYS A 55 16.70 8.18 8.35
C CYS A 55 16.44 6.67 8.18
N GLY A 56 16.11 6.20 6.98
CA GLY A 56 15.71 4.81 6.77
C GLY A 56 14.76 4.60 5.60
N SER A 57 14.09 3.46 5.58
CA SER A 57 13.05 3.10 4.62
C SER A 57 11.89 2.40 5.31
N ASP A 58 10.70 2.53 4.76
CA ASP A 58 9.52 1.79 5.17
C ASP A 58 8.93 0.97 4.03
N TYR A 59 7.98 0.11 4.35
CA TYR A 59 7.19 -0.56 3.35
C TYR A 59 5.79 -0.91 3.83
N VAL A 60 4.91 -1.02 2.85
CA VAL A 60 3.64 -1.72 2.96
C VAL A 60 3.57 -2.71 1.81
N PHE A 61 3.14 -3.91 2.16
CA PHE A 61 2.81 -4.99 1.26
C PHE A 61 1.35 -5.34 1.47
N VAL A 62 0.62 -5.55 0.37
CA VAL A 62 -0.76 -6.02 0.44
C VAL A 62 -1.05 -6.99 -0.70
N SER A 63 -1.85 -8.01 -0.40
CA SER A 63 -2.34 -9.00 -1.36
C SER A 63 -3.77 -9.39 -1.00
N SER A 64 -4.68 -9.46 -1.98
CA SER A 64 -6.03 -9.96 -1.73
C SER A 64 -6.04 -11.48 -1.60
N THR A 65 -6.79 -11.98 -0.62
CA THR A 65 -6.95 -13.41 -0.35
C THR A 65 -8.36 -13.92 -0.69
N GLY A 66 -9.24 -13.04 -1.16
CA GLY A 66 -10.66 -13.34 -1.42
C GLY A 66 -11.53 -13.33 -0.16
N ASN A 67 -12.84 -13.59 -0.29
CA ASN A 67 -13.81 -13.52 0.81
C ASN A 67 -13.82 -12.14 1.50
N HIS A 68 -13.63 -11.08 0.73
CA HIS A 68 -13.51 -9.69 1.19
C HIS A 68 -12.28 -9.46 2.08
N GLN A 69 -11.24 -10.28 1.95
CA GLN A 69 -10.02 -10.19 2.76
C GLN A 69 -8.78 -9.79 1.94
N ALA A 70 -7.84 -9.18 2.65
CA ALA A 70 -6.48 -8.96 2.20
C ALA A 70 -5.50 -9.37 3.31
N GLU A 71 -4.40 -10.00 2.91
CA GLU A 71 -3.21 -10.16 3.74
C GLU A 71 -2.27 -8.99 3.47
N PHE A 72 -1.75 -8.37 4.52
CA PHE A 72 -0.78 -7.29 4.42
C PHE A 72 0.39 -7.52 5.37
N SER A 73 1.54 -6.94 5.04
CA SER A 73 2.66 -6.81 5.97
C SER A 73 3.24 -5.42 5.84
N THR A 74 3.76 -4.89 6.93
CA THR A 74 4.33 -3.55 6.97
C THR A 74 5.52 -3.54 7.90
N GLY A 75 6.40 -2.56 7.71
CA GLY A 75 7.54 -2.40 8.56
C GLY A 75 8.41 -1.26 8.12
N PHE A 76 9.54 -1.13 8.81
CA PHE A 76 10.55 -0.15 8.50
C PHE A 76 11.93 -0.63 8.90
N THR A 77 12.94 0.03 8.33
CA THR A 77 14.35 -0.09 8.67
C THR A 77 14.89 1.32 8.83
N VAL A 78 15.52 1.62 9.96
CA VAL A 78 16.20 2.89 10.23
C VAL A 78 17.71 2.75 10.12
N ASN A 79 18.42 3.86 9.91
CA ASN A 79 19.88 3.89 9.72
C ASN A 79 20.71 3.76 11.02
N GLY A 80 20.08 3.43 12.14
CA GLY A 80 20.71 3.25 13.45
C GLY A 80 19.84 2.41 14.38
N ASP A 81 20.32 2.15 15.60
CA ASP A 81 19.59 1.34 16.58
C ASP A 81 18.41 2.15 17.15
N ALA A 82 17.21 1.58 17.09
CA ALA A 82 16.01 2.18 17.67
C ALA A 82 15.71 1.60 19.04
N VAL A 83 15.28 2.45 19.97
CA VAL A 83 14.87 2.06 21.32
C VAL A 83 13.36 1.85 21.40
N ASP A 84 12.58 2.58 20.62
CA ASP A 84 11.12 2.58 20.66
C ASP A 84 10.52 2.98 19.30
N TYR A 85 9.27 2.63 19.05
CA TYR A 85 8.55 3.06 17.85
C TYR A 85 7.04 3.16 18.06
N THR A 86 6.40 3.92 17.18
CA THR A 86 4.97 3.92 16.95
C THR A 86 4.74 3.77 15.45
N TRP A 87 3.83 2.90 15.04
CA TRP A 87 3.53 2.62 13.65
C TRP A 87 2.02 2.61 13.46
N GLN A 88 1.53 3.45 12.55
CA GLN A 88 0.12 3.60 12.26
C GLN A 88 -0.13 3.49 10.76
N LEU A 89 -1.06 2.62 10.39
CA LEU A 89 -1.60 2.56 9.03
C LEU A 89 -3.06 3.01 9.03
N GLU A 90 -3.45 3.69 7.96
CA GLU A 90 -4.84 3.91 7.59
C GLU A 90 -5.22 2.91 6.50
N LEU A 91 -6.29 2.16 6.72
CA LEU A 91 -6.86 1.20 5.78
C LEU A 91 -8.21 1.73 5.33
N ILE A 92 -8.32 2.07 4.04
CA ILE A 92 -9.50 2.69 3.46
C ILE A 92 -10.11 1.74 2.43
N ASP A 93 -11.37 1.37 2.61
CA ASP A 93 -12.15 0.65 1.62
C ASP A 93 -13.41 1.44 1.24
N ASN A 94 -14.28 0.87 0.40
CA ASN A 94 -15.55 1.50 0.01
C ASN A 94 -16.56 1.65 1.16
N TYR A 95 -16.31 1.02 2.31
CA TYR A 95 -17.23 0.89 3.43
C TYR A 95 -16.80 1.72 4.65
N GLY A 96 -15.55 2.19 4.68
CA GLY A 96 -15.08 3.15 5.66
C GLY A 96 -13.57 3.18 5.77
N ASN A 97 -13.12 3.71 6.91
CA ASN A 97 -11.73 3.71 7.31
C ASN A 97 -11.52 2.85 8.56
N SER A 98 -10.33 2.27 8.68
CA SER A 98 -9.86 1.55 9.85
C SER A 98 -8.41 1.94 10.12
N THR A 99 -8.01 1.89 11.38
CA THR A 99 -6.61 2.11 11.75
C THR A 99 -5.99 0.80 12.20
N TYR A 100 -4.72 0.63 11.83
CA TYR A 100 -3.87 -0.42 12.37
C TYR A 100 -2.74 0.25 13.13
N ASP A 101 -2.68 -0.01 14.43
CA ASP A 101 -1.71 0.61 15.33
C ASP A 101 -0.81 -0.45 15.97
N ARG A 102 0.49 -0.17 15.95
CA ARG A 102 1.53 -0.94 16.64
C ARG A 102 2.55 0.02 17.25
N GLY A 103 3.27 -0.47 18.25
CA GLY A 103 4.32 0.29 18.90
C GLY A 103 4.92 -0.48 20.06
N GLY A 104 5.97 0.08 20.63
CA GLY A 104 6.65 -0.46 21.80
C GLY A 104 8.16 -0.56 21.62
N PRO A 105 8.85 -1.17 22.61
CA PRO A 105 10.30 -1.21 22.60
C PRO A 105 10.82 -1.97 21.38
N LEU A 106 11.91 -1.46 20.80
CA LEU A 106 12.58 -2.03 19.64
C LEU A 106 13.91 -2.72 20.01
N ASP A 107 14.29 -2.68 21.29
CA ASP A 107 15.45 -3.37 21.89
C ASP A 107 16.76 -3.14 21.12
N PHE A 108 17.03 -1.89 20.72
CA PHE A 108 18.20 -1.50 19.94
C PHE A 108 18.32 -2.22 18.59
N ARG A 109 17.19 -2.65 18.01
CA ARG A 109 17.16 -3.14 16.63
C ARG A 109 16.92 -1.96 15.69
N SER A 110 17.34 -2.09 14.45
CA SER A 110 17.12 -1.08 13.41
C SER A 110 15.91 -1.38 12.54
N GLN A 111 15.21 -2.48 12.78
CA GLN A 111 14.11 -2.95 11.95
C GLN A 111 12.95 -3.47 12.78
N TRP A 112 11.74 -3.17 12.33
CA TRP A 112 10.50 -3.80 12.77
C TRP A 112 9.68 -4.26 11.56
N ASP A 113 8.98 -5.39 11.73
CA ASP A 113 8.12 -6.04 10.73
C ASP A 113 6.88 -6.57 11.46
N SER A 114 5.69 -6.32 10.92
CA SER A 114 4.44 -6.81 11.50
C SER A 114 4.26 -8.32 11.37
N GLY A 115 4.97 -8.96 10.45
CA GLY A 115 4.58 -10.23 9.87
C GLY A 115 3.28 -10.10 9.05
N PRO A 116 2.71 -11.22 8.59
CA PRO A 116 1.43 -11.24 7.90
C PRO A 116 0.28 -10.86 8.84
N GLU A 117 -0.52 -9.89 8.42
CA GLU A 117 -1.71 -9.40 9.08
C GLU A 117 -2.90 -9.54 8.12
N VAL A 118 -4.10 -9.73 8.65
CA VAL A 118 -5.32 -9.89 7.85
C VAL A 118 -6.26 -8.71 8.05
N TYR A 119 -6.63 -8.08 6.95
CA TYR A 119 -7.73 -7.12 6.88
C TYR A 119 -8.97 -7.79 6.31
N THR A 120 -10.13 -7.55 6.91
CA THR A 120 -11.44 -7.96 6.39
C THR A 120 -12.26 -6.72 6.09
N GLY A 121 -12.51 -6.46 4.81
CA GLY A 121 -13.31 -5.32 4.36
C GLY A 121 -14.81 -5.55 4.49
N GLY A 122 -15.58 -4.48 4.30
CA GLY A 122 -17.05 -4.53 4.35
C GLY A 122 -17.70 -5.25 3.16
N GLY A 123 -16.93 -5.53 2.11
CA GLY A 123 -17.37 -6.13 0.86
C GLY A 123 -16.32 -5.99 -0.23
N ASN A 124 -16.74 -6.15 -1.49
CA ASN A 124 -15.85 -6.05 -2.64
C ASN A 124 -15.54 -4.60 -2.98
N GLY A 125 -14.28 -4.33 -3.28
CA GLY A 125 -13.86 -2.97 -3.59
C GLY A 125 -12.36 -2.73 -3.56
N PRO A 126 -11.94 -1.52 -3.96
CA PRO A 126 -10.59 -1.06 -3.70
C PRO A 126 -10.33 -1.00 -2.19
N LEU A 127 -9.10 -1.33 -1.83
CA LEU A 127 -8.51 -1.15 -0.51
C LEU A 127 -7.22 -0.36 -0.71
N ASP A 128 -7.03 0.69 0.07
CA ASP A 128 -5.78 1.42 0.16
C ASP A 128 -5.23 1.32 1.59
N ILE A 129 -3.97 0.92 1.72
CA ILE A 129 -3.27 0.86 3.00
C ILE A 129 -2.13 1.87 2.96
N THR A 130 -2.21 2.88 3.83
CA THR A 130 -1.27 4.00 3.85
C THR A 130 -0.59 4.16 5.20
N VAL A 131 0.73 4.35 5.21
CA VAL A 131 1.49 4.75 6.40
C VAL A 131 1.10 6.17 6.81
N VAL A 132 0.66 6.35 8.05
CA VAL A 132 0.24 7.66 8.57
C VAL A 132 1.44 8.40 9.14
N THR A 133 1.81 9.51 8.52
CA THR A 133 2.85 10.43 9.00
C THR A 133 2.20 11.72 9.50
N PRO A 134 2.60 12.30 10.66
CA PRO A 134 3.76 11.95 11.50
C PRO A 134 3.49 10.90 12.59
N SER A 135 2.32 10.24 12.60
CA SER A 135 1.98 9.24 13.63
C SER A 135 2.88 8.00 13.62
N SER A 136 3.53 7.70 12.50
CA SER A 136 4.49 6.60 12.34
C SER A 136 5.92 7.10 12.48
N PHE A 137 6.63 6.62 13.50
CA PHE A 137 8.02 7.00 13.78
C PHE A 137 8.77 5.94 14.60
N ALA A 138 10.10 6.01 14.56
CA ALA A 138 11.00 5.30 15.46
C ALA A 138 11.94 6.28 16.17
N ILE A 139 12.31 5.99 17.42
CA ILE A 139 13.24 6.79 18.21
C ILE A 139 14.57 6.03 18.28
N LEU A 140 15.65 6.66 17.81
CA LEU A 140 17.00 6.11 17.86
C LEU A 140 17.58 6.20 19.27
N ASP A 141 18.56 5.36 19.58
CA ASP A 141 19.37 5.41 20.81
C ASP A 141 20.06 6.77 21.05
N SER A 142 20.36 7.48 19.96
CA SER A 142 20.85 8.87 19.95
C SER A 142 19.80 9.92 20.36
N GLY A 143 18.53 9.55 20.48
CA GLY A 143 17.40 10.47 20.71
C GLY A 143 16.82 11.10 19.43
N THR A 144 17.36 10.76 18.26
CA THR A 144 16.81 11.20 16.96
C THR A 144 15.48 10.51 16.68
N VAL A 145 14.49 11.24 16.16
CA VAL A 145 13.19 10.68 15.74
C VAL A 145 13.15 10.54 14.22
N CYS A 146 12.88 9.34 13.74
CA CYS A 146 12.76 8.99 12.33
C CYS A 146 11.29 8.78 11.98
N PHE A 147 10.71 9.66 11.16
CA PHE A 147 9.34 9.50 10.69
C PHE A 147 9.25 8.57 9.48
N GLY A 148 8.16 7.81 9.39
CA GLY A 148 7.78 7.10 8.18
C GLY A 148 7.44 8.07 7.03
N TYR A 149 7.57 7.58 5.81
CA TYR A 149 7.05 8.20 4.59
C TYR A 149 5.61 7.76 4.36
N PRO A 150 4.77 8.62 3.76
CA PRO A 150 3.39 8.26 3.41
C PRO A 150 3.38 7.30 2.22
N VAL A 151 3.73 6.04 2.49
CA VAL A 151 3.69 4.94 1.54
C VAL A 151 2.26 4.40 1.50
N SER A 152 1.67 4.38 0.30
CA SER A 152 0.34 3.83 0.02
C SER A 152 0.47 2.59 -0.85
N ALA A 153 -0.25 1.52 -0.51
CA ALA A 153 -0.31 0.27 -1.25
C ALA A 153 -1.77 -0.06 -1.61
N PRO A 154 -2.22 0.28 -2.83
CA PRO A 154 -3.58 -0.02 -3.27
C PRO A 154 -3.73 -1.47 -3.72
N THR A 155 -4.88 -2.08 -3.42
CA THR A 155 -5.29 -3.38 -3.93
C THR A 155 -6.81 -3.43 -4.16
N TYR A 156 -7.32 -4.58 -4.58
CA TYR A 156 -8.75 -4.82 -4.70
C TYR A 156 -9.11 -6.11 -3.97
N ILE A 157 -10.08 -6.05 -3.06
CA ILE A 157 -10.61 -7.21 -2.33
C ILE A 157 -11.85 -7.79 -3.04
N PHE A 158 -11.91 -9.11 -3.15
CA PHE A 158 -12.91 -9.88 -3.92
C PHE A 158 -13.77 -10.82 -3.07
#